data_AF-A0A2P6P395-F1
#
_entry.id   AF-A0A2P6P395-F1
#
_cell.length_a   1.000
_cell.length_b   1.000
_cell.length_c   1.000
_cell.angle_alpha   90.00
_cell.angle_beta   90.00
_cell.angle_gamma   90.00
#
_symmetry.space_group_name_H-M   'P 1'
#
loop_
_entity.id
_entity.type
_entity.pdbx_description
1 polymer ?
#
loop_
_entity_poly.entity_id
_entity_poly.type
_entity_poly.pdbx_seq_one_letter_code
_entity_poly.pdbx_strand_id
1 'polypeptide(L)' 'MVLATGRSTWHVKNIAQALIYKAAQRVVLPTVEGKEGGKWIVIDFGLCSALWCFIIHY' A
#
# COMPACT_ATOMS: atom_id res chain seq x y z
N MET A 1 -5.73 -5.36 9.55
CA MET A 1 -4.30 -5.21 9.22
C MET A 1 -3.91 -6.26 8.19
N VAL A 2 -3.32 -5.84 7.07
CA VAL A 2 -2.83 -6.69 5.96
C VAL A 2 -1.33 -6.46 5.82
N LEU A 3 -0.55 -7.53 5.73
CA LEU A 3 0.89 -7.47 5.50
C LEU A 3 1.20 -8.13 4.16
N ALA A 4 1.96 -7.45 3.30
CA ALA A 4 2.45 -7.99 2.04
C ALA A 4 3.96 -7.82 1.94
N THR A 5 4.63 -8.70 1.21
CA THR A 5 6.07 -8.66 1.01
C THR A 5 6.39 -8.68 -0.48
N GLY A 6 7.34 -7.85 -0.91
CA GLY A 6 7.86 -7.89 -2.28
C GLY A 6 9.31 -8.38 -2.32
N ARG A 7 9.74 -8.89 -3.48
CA ARG A 7 11.13 -9.35 -3.72
C ARG A 7 12.09 -8.25 -4.18
N SER A 8 11.56 -7.08 -4.51
CA SER A 8 12.32 -5.89 -4.90
C SER A 8 11.54 -4.63 -4.54
N THR A 9 12.23 -3.50 -4.40
CA THR A 9 11.59 -2.19 -4.23
C THR A 9 10.61 -1.87 -5.36
N TRP A 10 10.94 -2.27 -6.59
CA TRP A 10 10.05 -2.14 -7.75
C TRP A 10 8.78 -2.99 -7.62
N HIS A 11 8.91 -4.23 -7.15
CA HIS A 11 7.76 -5.12 -6.93
C HIS A 11 6.83 -4.55 -5.83
N VAL A 12 7.40 -4.06 -4.73
CA VAL A 12 6.65 -3.39 -3.65
C VAL A 12 5.90 -2.16 -4.15
N LYS A 13 6.54 -1.31 -4.97
CA LYS A 13 5.91 -0.15 -5.60
C LYS A 13 4.74 -0.53 -6.51
N ASN A 14 4.88 -1.60 -7.29
CA ASN A 14 3.80 -2.08 -8.16
C ASN A 14 2.60 -2.62 -7.37
N ILE A 15 2.84 -3.38 -6.29
CA ILE A 15 1.77 -3.85 -5.40
C ILE A 15 1.02 -2.65 -4.80
N ALA A 16 1.76 -1.66 -4.30
CA ALA A 16 1.18 -0.44 -3.76
C ALA A 16 0.33 0.32 -4.81
N GLN A 17 0.85 0.48 -6.03
CA GLN A 17 0.11 1.13 -7.12
C GLN A 17 -1.17 0.37 -7.50
N ALA A 18 -1.13 -0.96 -7.55
CA ALA A 18 -2.31 -1.77 -7.83
C ALA A 18 -3.39 -1.60 -6.75
N LEU A 19 -2.98 -1.53 -5.47
CA LEU A 19 -3.89 -1.28 -4.35
C LEU A 19 -4.52 0.10 -4.41
N ILE A 20 -3.72 1.15 -4.66
CA ILE A 20 -4.22 2.53 -4.83
C ILE A 20 -5.20 2.60 -6.00
N TYR A 21 -4.89 1.96 -7.12
CA TYR A 21 -5.78 1.91 -8.28
C TYR A 21 -7.13 1.24 -7.94
N LYS A 22 -7.10 0.12 -7.23
CA LYS A 22 -8.33 -0.55 -6.74
C LYS A 22 -9.09 0.28 -5.70
N ALA A 23 -8.39 1.10 -4.91
CA ALA A 23 -9.00 2.05 -3.98
C ALA A 23 -9.77 3.15 -4.72
N ALA A 24 -9.13 3.73 -5.73
CA ALA A 24 -9.70 4.79 -6.54
C ALA A 24 -10.96 4.33 -7.29
N GLN A 25 -10.98 3.07 -7.76
CA GLN A 25 -12.19 2.46 -8.33
C GLN A 25 -13.36 2.37 -7.34
N ARG A 26 -13.09 2.36 -6.03
CA ARG A 26 -14.09 2.33 -4.97
C ARG A 26 -14.37 3.71 -4.37
N VAL A 27 -13.89 4.79 -5.00
CA VAL A 27 -14.04 6.19 -4.54
C VAL A 27 -13.44 6.41 -3.14
N VAL A 28 -12.40 5.64 -2.80
CA VAL A 28 -11.61 5.85 -1.57
C VAL A 28 -10.29 6.50 -1.98
N LEU A 29 -9.94 7.60 -1.29
CA LEU A 29 -8.65 8.27 -1.43
C LEU A 29 -7.73 7.77 -0.32
N PRO A 30 -6.84 6.80 -0.58
CA PRO A 30 -5.96 6.29 0.45
C PRO A 30 -4.82 7.26 0.73
N THR A 31 -4.40 7.33 2.00
CA THR A 31 -3.16 7.98 2.40
C THR A 31 -2.01 7.00 2.23
N VAL A 32 -0.90 7.45 1.61
CA VAL A 32 0.23 6.58 1.27
C VAL A 32 1.52 7.16 1.82
N GLU A 33 2.25 6.37 2.60
CA GLU A 33 3.55 6.74 3.17
C GLU A 33 4.66 5.78 2.71
N GLY A 34 5.91 6.26 2.66
CA GLY A 34 7.08 5.43 2.36
C GLY A 34 7.27 5.02 0.88
N LYS A 35 6.34 5.39 -0.01
CA LYS A 35 6.36 5.03 -1.44
C LYS A 35 7.64 5.42 -2.17
N GLU A 36 8.25 6.56 -1.84
CA GLU A 36 9.45 7.05 -2.52
C GLU A 36 10.66 6.14 -2.27
N GLY A 37 10.89 5.79 -1.00
CA GLY A 37 11.98 4.91 -0.55
C GLY A 37 11.76 3.43 -0.89
N GLY A 38 10.52 2.95 -0.97
CA GLY A 38 10.18 1.60 -1.46
C GLY A 38 10.64 0.42 -0.58
N LYS A 39 11.34 0.69 0.53
CA LYS A 39 11.70 -0.31 1.55
C LYS A 39 10.48 -0.77 2.35
N TRP A 40 9.58 0.18 2.63
CA TRP A 40 8.30 -0.07 3.25
C TRP A 40 7.27 0.91 2.68
N ILE A 41 6.03 0.46 2.52
CA ILE A 41 4.93 1.32 2.08
C ILE A 41 3.73 1.06 2.99
N VAL A 42 3.17 2.13 3.54
CA VAL A 42 1.92 2.09 4.31
C VAL A 42 0.82 2.68 3.45
N ILE A 43 -0.30 1.96 3.38
CA ILE A 43 -1.52 2.45 2.73
C ILE A 43 -2.64 2.40 3.75
N ASP A 44 -3.15 3.56 4.10
CA ASP A 44 -4.33 3.73 4.93
C ASP A 44 -5.54 4.07 4.07
N PHE A 45 -6.66 3.36 4.28
CA PHE A 45 -7.89 3.54 3.50
C PHE A 45 -8.97 4.33 4.25
N GLY A 46 -8.69 4.85 5.45
CA GLY A 46 -9.61 5.70 6.22
C GLY A 46 -10.94 5.06 6.65
N LEU A 47 -11.21 3.80 6.31
CA LEU A 47 -12.40 3.08 6.75
C LEU A 47 -12.26 2.79 8.24
N CYS A 48 -13.23 3.22 9.05
CA CYS A 48 -13.31 3.04 10.52
C CYS A 48 -13.13 1.59 11.02
N SER A 49 -12.95 0.61 10.13
CA SER A 49 -12.59 -0.79 10.42
C SER A 49 -11.24 -1.19 9.77
N ALA A 50 -10.14 -0.67 10.32
CA ALA A 50 -8.88 -1.40 10.54
C ALA A 50 -8.17 -2.11 9.35
N LEU A 51 -8.25 -1.59 8.12
CA LEU A 51 -7.44 -2.09 6.99
C LEU A 51 -6.25 -1.18 6.69
N TRP A 52 -5.24 -1.27 7.55
CA TRP A 52 -3.89 -0.80 7.30
C TRP A 52 -3.18 -1.86 6.46
N CYS A 53 -2.63 -1.48 5.30
CA CYS A 53 -1.79 -2.37 4.50
C CYS A 53 -0.33 -1.95 4.62
N PHE A 54 0.51 -2.85 5.11
CA PHE A 54 1.94 -2.64 5.25
C PHE A 54 2.65 -3.52 4.22
N ILE A 55 3.50 -2.93 3.38
CA ILE A 55 4.25 -3.67 2.36
C ILE A 55 5.73 -3.54 2.66
N ILE A 56 6.44 -4.65 2.83
CA ILE A 56 7.86 -4.70 3.20
C ILE A 56 8.69 -5.29 2.06
N HIS A 57 9.86 -4.70 1.80
CA HIS A 57 10.90 -5.27 0.95
C HIS A 57 12.01 -5.89 1.82
N TYR A 58 12.36 -7.16 1.56
CA TYR A 58 13.53 -7.84 2.15
C TYR A 58 14.79 -7.58 1.34
#